data_AF-A0A3B3HL08-F1
#
_entry.id   AF-A0A3B3HL08-F1
#
_cell.length_a   1.000
_cell.length_b   1.000
_cell.length_c   1.000
_cell.angle_alpha   90.00
_cell.angle_beta   90.00
_cell.angle_gamma   90.00
#
_symmetry.space_group_name_H-M   'P 1'
#
loop_
_entity.id
_entity.type
_entity.pdbx_description
1 polymer ?
#
loop_
_entity_poly.entity_id
_entity_poly.type
_entity_poly.pdbx_seq_one_letter_code
_entity_poly.pdbx_strand_id
1 'polypeptide(L)'
;FSQKLVRGGASLCAGEQDYVHKRKQLVLEALHRLEIDCSEDSVPHIALLPSGGGQRAAVALLGSLHQMEKEALLGTLLYLGGVSGSTSMASLYNDPEWSCNMDRALSKLGGPGVELEQATAWLIERAKEEDFSLTDLWGVLTSAGIMKQVTQLTTHSRRSKSKRNKAVSCISSDGSSPSFRRS
;
A
#
# COMPACT_ATOMS: atom_id res chain seq x y z
N PHE A 1 -2.08 27.30 -22.08
CA PHE A 1 -2.96 26.19 -21.65
C PHE A 1 -2.78 25.98 -20.15
N SER A 2 -3.78 26.35 -19.34
CA SER A 2 -3.74 26.19 -17.88
C SER A 2 -4.07 24.74 -17.53
N GLN A 3 -3.07 23.94 -17.16
CA GLN A 3 -3.32 22.64 -16.53
C GLN A 3 -3.89 22.89 -15.12
N LYS A 4 -5.16 22.54 -14.89
CA LYS A 4 -5.71 22.48 -13.53
C LYS A 4 -4.98 21.36 -12.77
N LEU A 5 -4.31 21.73 -11.68
CA LEU A 5 -3.57 20.82 -10.79
C LEU A 5 -4.50 19.82 -10.06
N VAL A 6 -5.79 20.14 -9.95
CA VAL A 6 -6.78 19.36 -9.23
C VAL A 6 -7.80 18.74 -10.19
N ARG A 7 -7.95 17.42 -10.10
CA ARG A 7 -8.98 16.69 -10.85
C ARG A 7 -10.33 16.83 -10.15
N GLY A 8 -11.28 17.52 -10.78
CA GLY A 8 -12.66 17.58 -10.34
C GLY A 8 -13.51 16.55 -11.09
N GLY A 9 -13.93 15.48 -10.43
CA GLY A 9 -14.83 14.48 -11.01
C GLY A 9 -15.02 13.26 -10.10
N ALA A 10 -16.24 12.71 -10.10
CA ALA A 10 -16.61 11.53 -9.30
C ALA A 10 -16.20 10.19 -9.94
N SER A 11 -15.74 10.20 -11.19
CA SER A 11 -15.26 8.99 -11.89
C SER A 11 -13.87 8.57 -11.43
N LEU A 12 -13.48 7.32 -11.68
CA LEU A 12 -12.11 6.86 -11.48
C LEU A 12 -11.14 7.63 -12.40
N CYS A 13 -9.88 7.78 -11.97
CA CYS A 13 -8.87 8.38 -12.84
C CYS A 13 -8.52 7.42 -13.99
N ALA A 14 -8.07 7.93 -15.14
CA ALA A 14 -7.75 7.09 -16.31
C ALA A 14 -6.76 5.96 -15.96
N GLY A 15 -5.75 6.25 -15.12
CA GLY A 15 -4.79 5.23 -14.70
C GLY A 15 -5.38 4.13 -13.81
N GLU A 16 -6.42 4.44 -13.05
CA GLU A 16 -7.12 3.44 -12.24
C GLU A 16 -8.10 2.62 -13.07
N GLN A 17 -8.76 3.22 -14.05
CA GLN A 17 -9.59 2.50 -15.02
C GLN A 17 -8.74 1.46 -15.79
N ASP A 18 -7.58 1.87 -16.29
CA ASP A 18 -6.62 0.98 -16.95
C ASP A 18 -6.14 -0.15 -16.03
N TYR A 19 -5.93 0.15 -14.74
CA TYR A 19 -5.55 -0.84 -13.74
C TYR A 19 -6.65 -1.86 -13.52
N VAL A 20 -7.89 -1.40 -13.27
CA VAL A 20 -9.05 -2.28 -13.03
C VAL A 20 -9.28 -3.19 -14.24
N HIS A 21 -9.22 -2.66 -15.46
CA HIS A 21 -9.39 -3.45 -16.67
C HIS A 21 -8.36 -4.57 -16.78
N LYS A 22 -7.06 -4.27 -16.60
CA LYS A 22 -5.99 -5.28 -16.65
C LYS A 22 -6.08 -6.27 -15.50
N ARG A 23 -6.42 -5.79 -14.30
CA ARG A 23 -6.46 -6.65 -13.10
C ARG A 23 -7.64 -7.61 -13.15
N LYS A 24 -8.78 -7.22 -13.72
CA LYS A 24 -9.93 -8.12 -13.92
C LYS A 24 -9.58 -9.38 -14.71
N GLN A 25 -8.73 -9.27 -15.73
CA GLN A 25 -8.28 -10.43 -16.51
C GLN A 25 -7.48 -11.41 -15.63
N LEU A 26 -6.59 -10.89 -14.77
CA LEU A 26 -5.84 -11.72 -13.82
C LEU A 26 -6.73 -12.33 -12.73
N VAL A 27 -7.76 -11.59 -12.27
CA VAL A 27 -8.74 -12.08 -11.29
C VAL A 27 -9.57 -13.20 -11.90
N LEU A 28 -10.03 -13.05 -13.15
CA LEU A 28 -10.74 -14.09 -13.89
C LEU A 28 -9.91 -15.38 -13.97
N GLU A 29 -8.66 -15.28 -14.40
CA GLU A 29 -7.74 -16.42 -14.43
C GLU A 29 -7.54 -17.05 -13.04
N ALA A 30 -7.47 -16.24 -11.98
CA ALA A 30 -7.34 -16.72 -10.61
C ALA A 30 -8.60 -17.45 -10.12
N LEU A 31 -9.79 -16.95 -10.45
CA LEU A 31 -11.07 -17.58 -10.12
C LEU A 31 -11.24 -18.91 -10.85
N HIS A 32 -10.85 -18.99 -12.13
CA HIS A 32 -10.88 -20.24 -12.88
C HIS A 32 -9.95 -21.31 -12.29
N ARG A 33 -8.77 -20.92 -11.79
CA ARG A 33 -7.88 -21.85 -11.06
C ARG A 33 -8.47 -22.38 -9.76
N LEU A 34 -9.43 -21.66 -9.18
CA LEU A 34 -10.17 -22.04 -7.98
C LEU A 34 -11.48 -22.77 -8.33
N GLU A 35 -11.67 -23.17 -9.59
CA GLU A 35 -12.89 -23.83 -10.09
C GLU A 35 -14.16 -22.99 -9.93
N ILE A 36 -14.01 -21.66 -9.83
CA ILE A 36 -15.12 -20.71 -9.78
C ILE A 36 -15.39 -20.22 -11.21
N ASP A 37 -16.48 -20.72 -11.80
CA ASP A 37 -16.89 -20.30 -13.13
C ASP A 37 -17.44 -18.87 -13.13
N CYS A 38 -16.85 -18.02 -13.96
CA CYS A 38 -17.26 -16.63 -14.13
C CYS A 38 -16.90 -16.12 -15.53
N SER A 39 -17.76 -15.24 -16.05
CA SER A 39 -17.55 -14.53 -17.31
C SER A 39 -16.78 -13.21 -17.07
N GLU A 40 -16.17 -12.65 -18.12
CA GLU A 40 -15.43 -11.39 -18.04
C GLU A 40 -16.28 -10.21 -17.51
N ASP A 41 -17.57 -10.20 -17.87
CA ASP A 41 -18.53 -9.19 -17.43
C ASP A 41 -18.97 -9.38 -15.97
N SER A 42 -18.86 -10.61 -15.45
CA SER A 42 -19.31 -10.98 -14.10
C SER A 42 -18.16 -11.12 -13.09
N VAL A 43 -16.94 -10.70 -13.42
CA VAL A 43 -15.80 -10.76 -12.50
C VAL A 43 -16.06 -9.89 -11.25
N PRO A 44 -16.10 -10.46 -10.05
CA PRO A 44 -16.37 -9.73 -8.82
C PRO A 44 -15.21 -8.79 -8.45
N HIS A 45 -15.53 -7.65 -7.84
CA HIS A 45 -14.54 -6.75 -7.27
C HIS A 45 -14.29 -7.12 -5.81
N ILE A 46 -13.22 -7.88 -5.58
CA ILE A 46 -12.86 -8.33 -4.22
C ILE A 46 -11.83 -7.37 -3.63
N ALA A 47 -12.13 -6.84 -2.44
CA ALA A 47 -11.26 -5.93 -1.71
C ALA A 47 -10.93 -6.49 -0.32
N LEU A 48 -9.66 -6.40 0.09
CA LEU A 48 -9.21 -6.75 1.43
C LEU A 48 -8.92 -5.46 2.23
N LEU A 49 -9.58 -5.32 3.38
CA LEU A 49 -9.51 -4.12 4.22
C LEU A 49 -9.01 -4.43 5.63
N PRO A 50 -7.69 -4.48 5.84
CA PRO A 50 -7.12 -4.72 7.15
C PRO A 50 -7.22 -3.50 8.07
N SER A 51 -7.63 -3.74 9.32
CA SER A 51 -7.72 -2.70 10.35
C SER A 51 -6.34 -2.18 10.78
N GLY A 52 -6.37 -1.05 11.49
CA GLY A 52 -5.22 -0.55 12.24
C GLY A 52 -4.96 -1.36 13.51
N GLY A 53 -3.78 -1.20 14.09
CA GLY A 53 -3.38 -1.88 15.33
C GLY A 53 -1.87 -1.99 15.53
N GLY A 54 -1.09 -1.04 14.99
CA GLY A 54 0.37 -1.06 15.03
C GLY A 54 0.99 -2.31 14.41
N GLN A 55 2.12 -2.76 14.96
CA GLN A 55 2.85 -3.93 14.46
C GLN A 55 2.02 -5.22 14.48
N ARG A 56 1.13 -5.41 15.46
CA ARG A 56 0.29 -6.63 15.49
C ARG A 56 -0.60 -6.72 14.26
N ALA A 57 -1.22 -5.61 13.86
CA ALA A 57 -2.05 -5.57 12.66
C ALA A 57 -1.21 -5.82 11.40
N ALA A 58 0.02 -5.30 11.35
CA ALA A 58 0.94 -5.55 10.25
C ALA A 58 1.31 -7.03 10.13
N VAL A 59 1.72 -7.67 11.23
CA VAL A 59 2.10 -9.10 11.26
C VAL A 59 0.90 -10.00 10.96
N ALA A 60 -0.27 -9.70 11.54
CA ALA A 60 -1.49 -10.45 11.26
C ALA A 60 -1.86 -10.39 9.77
N LEU A 61 -1.81 -9.19 9.16
CA LEU A 61 -2.06 -9.02 7.73
C LEU A 61 -1.03 -9.76 6.87
N LEU A 62 0.27 -9.69 7.20
CA LEU A 62 1.31 -10.44 6.50
C LEU A 62 1.02 -11.94 6.52
N GLY A 63 0.64 -12.48 7.69
CA GLY A 63 0.23 -13.87 7.84
C GLY A 63 -1.00 -14.21 6.98
N SER A 64 -2.01 -13.34 6.97
CA SER A 64 -3.19 -13.52 6.11
C SER A 64 -2.83 -13.51 4.63
N LEU A 65 -2.01 -12.56 4.16
CA LEU A 65 -1.59 -12.51 2.76
C LEU A 65 -0.73 -13.72 2.38
N HIS A 66 0.12 -14.20 3.29
CA HIS A 66 0.92 -15.41 3.09
C HIS A 66 0.02 -16.64 2.89
N GLN A 67 -1.01 -16.78 3.73
CA GLN A 67 -1.96 -17.89 3.59
C GLN A 67 -2.80 -17.77 2.32
N MET A 68 -3.25 -16.55 1.98
CA MET A 68 -4.00 -16.30 0.74
C MET A 68 -3.17 -16.57 -0.52
N GLU A 69 -1.86 -16.34 -0.48
CA GLU A 69 -0.96 -16.70 -1.58
C GLU A 69 -0.89 -18.22 -1.76
N LYS A 70 -0.72 -18.97 -0.67
CA LYS A 70 -0.72 -20.45 -0.68
C LYS A 70 -2.02 -21.06 -1.17
N GLU A 71 -3.14 -20.42 -0.87
CA GLU A 71 -4.48 -20.84 -1.32
C GLU A 71 -4.85 -20.26 -2.70
N ALA A 72 -3.92 -19.61 -3.40
CA ALA A 72 -4.14 -18.93 -4.69
C ALA A 72 -5.25 -17.83 -4.68
N LEU A 73 -5.71 -17.42 -3.50
CA LEU A 73 -6.71 -16.38 -3.28
C LEU A 73 -6.15 -14.97 -3.48
N LEU A 74 -4.84 -14.77 -3.28
CA LEU A 74 -4.25 -13.43 -3.44
C LEU A 74 -4.39 -12.88 -4.87
N GLY A 75 -4.47 -13.77 -5.87
CA GLY A 75 -4.72 -13.43 -7.26
C GLY A 75 -6.12 -12.87 -7.54
N THR A 76 -7.10 -13.19 -6.69
CA THR A 76 -8.51 -12.78 -6.88
C THR A 76 -8.80 -11.37 -6.35
N LEU A 77 -7.89 -10.79 -5.56
CA LEU A 77 -8.04 -9.44 -5.03
C LEU A 77 -7.84 -8.36 -6.10
N LEU A 78 -8.74 -7.38 -6.11
CA LEU A 78 -8.68 -6.15 -6.89
C LEU A 78 -8.12 -4.98 -6.07
N TYR A 79 -8.49 -4.87 -4.79
CA TYR A 79 -8.08 -3.79 -3.90
C TYR A 79 -7.59 -4.29 -2.52
N LEU A 80 -6.62 -3.58 -1.95
CA LEU A 80 -6.01 -3.86 -0.64
C LEU A 80 -5.76 -2.51 -0.01
N GLY A 81 -6.63 -2.15 0.94
CA GLY A 81 -6.63 -0.84 1.60
C GLY A 81 -6.51 -1.02 3.09
N GLY A 82 -5.36 -0.65 3.67
CA GLY A 82 -5.14 -0.69 5.10
C GLY A 82 -5.12 0.70 5.74
N VAL A 83 -5.30 0.75 7.05
CA VAL A 83 -5.18 1.96 7.87
C VAL A 83 -4.15 1.77 8.99
N SER A 84 -3.41 2.83 9.35
CA SER A 84 -2.43 2.82 10.44
C SER A 84 -1.41 1.68 10.31
N GLY A 85 -1.26 0.78 11.29
CA GLY A 85 -0.24 -0.29 11.29
C GLY A 85 -0.28 -1.23 10.10
N SER A 86 -1.44 -1.47 9.47
CA SER A 86 -1.49 -2.26 8.23
C SER A 86 -0.91 -1.52 7.02
N THR A 87 -0.81 -0.19 7.05
CA THR A 87 -0.11 0.61 6.03
C THR A 87 1.41 0.45 6.09
N SER A 88 1.96 -0.10 7.18
CA SER A 88 3.39 -0.44 7.27
C SER A 88 3.82 -1.49 6.24
N MET A 89 2.86 -2.13 5.57
CA MET A 89 3.10 -2.98 4.40
C MET A 89 3.46 -2.20 3.13
N ALA A 90 3.57 -0.87 3.20
CA ALA A 90 4.11 -0.04 2.11
C ALA A 90 5.43 -0.59 1.56
N SER A 91 6.29 -1.16 2.42
CA SER A 91 7.56 -1.77 2.01
C SER A 91 7.41 -3.01 1.13
N LEU A 92 6.33 -3.79 1.25
CA LEU A 92 6.10 -4.94 0.34
C LEU A 92 5.91 -4.47 -1.10
N TYR A 93 5.28 -3.31 -1.31
CA TYR A 93 5.05 -2.78 -2.65
C TYR A 93 6.33 -2.34 -3.37
N ASN A 94 7.46 -2.27 -2.67
CA ASN A 94 8.78 -2.06 -3.29
C ASN A 94 9.26 -3.31 -4.04
N ASP A 95 8.77 -4.50 -3.68
CA ASP A 95 9.02 -5.72 -4.42
C ASP A 95 7.92 -5.91 -5.48
N PRO A 96 8.22 -5.81 -6.79
CA PRO A 96 7.21 -5.96 -7.84
C PRO A 96 6.60 -7.36 -7.93
N GLU A 97 7.16 -8.35 -7.23
CA GLU A 97 6.73 -9.75 -7.24
C GLU A 97 6.22 -10.20 -5.86
N TRP A 98 6.00 -9.27 -4.93
CA TRP A 98 5.63 -9.59 -3.54
C TRP A 98 4.44 -10.55 -3.44
N SER A 99 3.45 -10.39 -4.34
CA SER A 99 2.21 -11.17 -4.36
C SER A 99 2.32 -12.55 -5.00
N CYS A 100 3.45 -12.85 -5.65
CA CYS A 100 3.71 -14.14 -6.28
C CYS A 100 4.81 -14.93 -5.53
N ASN A 101 5.46 -14.28 -4.56
CA ASN A 101 6.48 -14.89 -3.72
C ASN A 101 6.53 -14.16 -2.38
N MET A 102 5.58 -14.50 -1.52
CA MET A 102 5.45 -13.90 -0.20
C MET A 102 6.65 -14.24 0.70
N ASP A 103 7.25 -15.42 0.58
CA ASP A 103 8.45 -15.81 1.35
C ASP A 103 9.63 -14.88 1.06
N ARG A 104 9.89 -14.57 -0.21
CA ARG A 104 10.91 -13.58 -0.61
C ARG A 104 10.58 -12.20 -0.07
N ALA A 105 9.33 -11.78 -0.18
CA ALA A 105 8.87 -10.48 0.30
C ALA A 105 9.08 -10.33 1.82
N LEU A 106 8.75 -11.39 2.58
CA LEU A 106 8.96 -11.48 4.02
C LEU A 106 10.45 -11.48 4.39
N SER A 107 11.29 -12.19 3.63
CA SER A 107 12.75 -12.22 3.87
C SER A 107 13.37 -10.82 3.78
N LYS A 108 12.88 -9.97 2.87
CA LYS A 108 13.32 -8.57 2.71
C LYS A 108 12.84 -7.68 3.84
N LEU A 109 11.65 -7.96 4.38
CA LEU A 109 11.09 -7.23 5.51
C LEU A 109 11.78 -7.59 6.84
N GLY A 110 12.29 -8.82 6.95
CA GLY A 110 13.08 -9.29 8.09
C GLY A 110 14.55 -8.83 8.12
N GLY A 111 14.99 -8.05 7.12
CA GLY A 111 16.36 -7.53 7.01
C GLY A 111 16.77 -6.59 8.16
N PRO A 112 18.07 -6.21 8.22
CA PRO A 112 18.56 -5.29 9.23
C PRO A 112 17.78 -3.97 9.15
N GLY A 113 17.33 -3.51 10.33
CA GLY A 113 16.51 -2.32 10.45
C GLY A 113 17.27 -1.04 10.11
N VAL A 114 16.54 0.06 10.08
CA VAL A 114 17.15 1.39 10.04
C VAL A 114 17.99 1.58 11.30
N GLU A 115 19.28 1.86 11.13
CA GLU A 115 20.15 2.24 12.24
C GLU A 115 19.57 3.47 12.95
N LEU A 116 19.38 3.35 14.27
CA LEU A 116 18.74 4.39 15.10
C LEU A 116 19.41 5.76 14.91
N GLU A 117 20.72 5.76 14.64
CA GLU A 117 21.53 6.95 14.37
C GLU A 117 21.12 7.70 13.08
N GLN A 118 20.71 6.98 12.03
CA GLN A 118 20.23 7.63 10.80
C GLN A 118 18.84 8.23 10.99
N ALA A 119 17.99 7.56 11.77
CA ALA A 119 16.66 8.05 12.12
C ALA A 119 16.73 9.32 12.99
N THR A 120 17.63 9.36 13.97
CA THR A 120 17.85 10.55 14.81
C THR A 120 18.49 11.68 14.02
N ALA A 121 19.48 11.41 13.16
CA ALA A 121 20.07 12.43 12.29
C ALA A 121 19.02 13.08 11.36
N TRP A 122 18.15 12.28 10.74
CA TRP A 122 17.07 12.81 9.91
C TRP A 122 16.09 13.67 10.72
N LEU A 123 15.71 13.24 11.93
CA LEU A 123 14.82 14.03 12.82
C LEU A 123 15.43 15.36 13.21
N ILE A 124 16.73 15.39 13.52
CA ILE A 124 17.45 16.60 13.91
C ILE A 124 17.49 17.61 12.75
N GLU A 125 17.68 17.14 11.51
CA GLU A 125 17.62 18.01 10.33
C GLU A 125 16.19 18.52 10.08
N ARG A 126 15.19 17.65 10.20
CA ARG A 126 13.76 18.01 10.05
C ARG A 126 13.25 18.97 11.11
N ALA A 127 13.75 18.89 12.34
CA ALA A 127 13.37 19.79 13.43
C ALA A 127 13.79 21.25 13.20
N LYS A 128 14.62 21.52 12.18
CA LYS A 128 15.01 22.88 11.77
C LYS A 128 13.98 23.52 10.81
N GLU A 129 13.04 22.75 10.26
CA GLU A 129 12.00 23.26 9.37
C GLU A 129 10.80 23.79 10.19
N GLU A 130 10.15 24.87 9.71
CA GLU A 130 9.04 25.53 10.43
C GLU A 130 7.76 24.68 10.52
N ASP A 131 7.64 23.63 9.69
CA ASP A 131 6.49 22.73 9.60
C ASP A 131 6.68 21.41 10.37
N PHE A 132 7.74 21.30 11.19
CA PHE A 132 7.99 20.12 12.00
C PHE A 132 6.84 19.82 12.96
N SER A 133 6.36 18.58 12.95
CA SER A 133 5.22 18.15 13.74
C SER A 133 5.45 16.81 14.44
N LEU A 134 4.56 16.48 15.38
CA LEU A 134 4.52 15.14 15.99
C LEU A 134 4.29 14.03 14.95
N THR A 135 3.77 14.36 13.76
CA THR A 135 3.62 13.42 12.65
C THR A 135 4.97 13.01 12.07
N ASP A 136 5.94 13.92 12.03
CA ASP A 136 7.31 13.63 11.57
C ASP A 136 8.02 12.70 12.55
N LEU A 137 7.87 12.96 13.86
CA LEU A 137 8.36 12.06 14.91
C LEU A 137 7.68 10.69 14.81
N TRP A 138 6.35 10.64 14.68
CA TRP A 138 5.60 9.39 14.50
C TRP A 138 6.01 8.65 13.22
N GLY A 139 6.25 9.35 12.12
CA GLY A 139 6.69 8.78 10.84
C GLY A 139 8.06 8.12 10.94
N VAL A 140 8.98 8.72 11.70
CA VAL A 140 10.31 8.14 11.96
C VAL A 140 10.23 6.95 12.91
N LEU A 141 9.48 7.06 14.01
CA LEU A 141 9.26 5.94 14.93
C LEU A 141 8.60 4.75 14.23
N THR A 142 7.65 5.01 13.32
CA THR A 142 6.98 3.97 12.52
C THR A 142 7.93 3.38 11.48
N SER A 143 8.75 4.20 10.80
CA SER A 143 9.67 3.71 9.78
C SER A 143 10.84 2.92 10.38
N ALA A 144 11.43 3.40 11.46
CA ALA A 144 12.52 2.73 12.18
C ALA A 144 12.04 1.52 13.00
N GLY A 145 10.94 1.68 13.74
CA GLY A 145 10.43 0.65 14.65
C GLY A 145 9.59 -0.44 13.96
N ILE A 146 8.76 -0.07 12.97
CA ILE A 146 7.78 -0.99 12.36
C ILE A 146 8.22 -1.45 10.96
N MET A 147 8.59 -0.52 10.08
CA MET A 147 8.91 -0.87 8.69
C MET A 147 10.35 -1.34 8.49
N LYS A 148 11.24 -1.09 9.47
CA LYS A 148 12.68 -1.42 9.42
C LYS A 148 13.38 -0.95 8.13
N GLN A 149 12.76 -0.04 7.38
CA GLN A 149 13.27 0.54 6.14
C GLN A 149 12.87 2.02 6.07
N VAL A 150 13.85 2.91 5.88
CA VAL A 150 13.59 4.30 5.50
C VAL A 150 13.29 4.31 4.01
N THR A 151 12.06 4.00 3.63
CA THR A 151 11.61 4.39 2.29
C THR A 151 11.20 5.85 2.41
N GLN A 152 11.87 6.75 1.69
CA GLN A 152 11.36 8.11 1.48
C GLN A 152 9.92 7.99 0.97
N LEU A 153 8.95 8.27 1.83
CA LEU A 153 7.52 8.23 1.50
C LEU A 153 7.17 9.48 0.69
N THR A 154 7.83 9.69 -0.44
CA THR A 154 7.33 10.61 -1.47
C THR A 154 6.23 9.88 -2.22
N THR A 155 4.99 10.21 -1.85
CA THR A 155 3.75 9.73 -2.51
C THR A 155 3.78 9.88 -4.03
N HIS A 156 4.57 10.83 -4.55
CA HIS A 156 4.78 11.07 -5.99
C HIS A 156 5.60 9.99 -6.73
N SER A 157 6.40 9.18 -6.03
CA SER A 157 7.29 8.15 -6.62
C SER A 157 6.62 6.77 -6.81
N ARG A 158 5.34 6.61 -6.44
CA ARG A 158 4.62 5.32 -6.59
C ARG A 158 4.23 4.99 -8.04
N ARG A 159 4.50 5.90 -8.98
CA ARG A 159 4.36 5.73 -10.44
C ARG A 159 5.72 5.36 -11.05
N SER A 160 5.81 4.15 -11.62
CA SER A 160 6.99 3.58 -12.35
C SER A 160 7.98 2.87 -11.41
N LYS A 161 8.25 1.56 -11.48
CA LYS A 161 8.64 0.75 -12.66
C LYS A 161 8.27 -0.74 -12.47
N SER A 162 7.08 -1.19 -12.86
CA SER A 162 6.81 -2.54 -13.36
C SER A 162 5.32 -2.63 -13.71
N LYS A 163 5.02 -2.72 -15.01
CA LYS A 163 3.65 -2.71 -15.55
C LYS A 163 2.97 -4.08 -15.51
N ARG A 164 3.60 -5.12 -14.97
CA ARG A 164 3.08 -6.49 -15.07
C ARG A 164 2.33 -7.00 -13.83
N ASN A 165 2.83 -6.79 -12.61
CA ASN A 165 2.31 -7.56 -11.46
C ASN A 165 2.05 -6.74 -10.18
N LYS A 166 1.52 -5.49 -10.25
CA LYS A 166 0.97 -4.89 -9.03
C LYS A 166 -0.35 -5.60 -8.72
N ALA A 167 -0.30 -6.59 -7.82
CA ALA A 167 -1.47 -7.37 -7.48
C ALA A 167 -2.60 -6.52 -6.90
N VAL A 168 -2.28 -5.42 -6.20
CA VAL A 168 -3.32 -4.68 -5.52
C VAL A 168 -3.05 -3.18 -5.44
N SER A 169 -4.04 -2.36 -5.82
CA SER A 169 -3.98 -0.91 -5.64
C SER A 169 -4.26 -0.54 -4.17
N CYS A 170 -3.44 0.35 -3.62
CA CYS A 170 -3.62 0.85 -2.26
C CYS A 170 -4.61 2.01 -2.25
N ILE A 171 -5.61 1.93 -1.37
CA ILE A 171 -6.39 3.09 -0.94
C ILE A 171 -5.82 3.49 0.42
N SER A 172 -5.17 4.65 0.49
CA SER A 172 -4.83 5.29 1.76
C SER A 172 -5.92 6.31 2.08
N SER A 173 -6.53 6.20 3.26
CA SER A 173 -7.40 7.26 3.77
C SER A 173 -6.55 8.50 4.03
N ASP A 174 -6.67 9.53 3.18
CA ASP A 174 -6.17 10.86 3.53
C ASP A 174 -6.94 11.32 4.76
N GLY A 175 -6.27 11.31 5.91
CA GLY A 175 -6.69 12.01 7.12
C GLY A 175 -6.53 13.51 6.93
N SER A 176 -7.22 14.08 5.94
CA SER A 176 -7.45 15.53 5.89
C SER A 176 -8.62 15.83 6.81
N SER A 177 -8.32 16.18 8.06
CA SER A 177 -9.30 16.80 8.95
C SER A 177 -9.94 17.99 8.23
N PRO A 178 -11.28 18.05 8.08
CA PRO A 178 -11.92 19.23 7.55
C PRO A 178 -11.70 20.37 8.54
N SER A 179 -11.05 21.44 8.10
CA SER A 179 -10.95 22.69 8.84
C SER A 179 -12.36 23.27 9.01
N PHE A 180 -12.95 22.99 10.17
CA PHE A 180 -14.18 23.62 10.61
C PHE A 180 -13.87 25.09 10.93
N ARG A 181 -14.09 25.96 9.96
CA ARG A 181 -14.05 27.41 10.14
C ARG A 181 -15.26 27.79 11.01
N ARG A 182 -15.04 28.06 12.29
CA ARG A 182 -16.06 28.65 13.17
C ARG A 182 -16.36 30.06 12.68
N SER A 183 -17.64 30.32 12.41
CA SER A 183 -18.28 31.63 12.42
C SER A 183 -18.31 32.20 13.83
#